data_AF-A0A316XHL4-F1
#
_entry.id   AF-A0A316XHL4-F1
#
_cell.length_a   1.000
_cell.length_b   1.000
_cell.length_c   1.000
_cell.angle_alpha   90.00
_cell.angle_beta   90.00
_cell.angle_gamma   90.00
#
_symmetry.space_group_name_H-M   'P 1'
#
loop_
_entity.id
_entity.type
_entity.pdbx_description
1 polymer ?
#
loop_
_entity_poly.entity_id
_entity_poly.type
_entity_poly.pdbx_seq_one_letter_code
_entity_poly.pdbx_strand_id
1 'polypeptide(L)'
;MGLGLEISFVFDKEEPLWQYLDLRDRCHFDGRDGLNLVMTGDGLEDEDRLLCQIERVLEIDLKILDFWNFYEEYIDLEVLKSNLVQLKNVLKNQPDFYKKIAYGHDIEDGYLKQKFVEDVNFLIERLDLNIINGAEKVMFVSS
;
A
#
# COMPACT_ATOMS: atom_id res chain seq x y z
N MET A 1 22.80 8.60 -0.04
CA MET A 1 21.83 8.29 -1.11
C MET A 1 21.34 6.90 -0.83
N GLY A 2 20.26 6.76 -0.05
CA GLY A 2 19.67 5.46 0.19
C GLY A 2 19.05 4.97 -1.11
N LEU A 3 19.49 3.83 -1.61
CA LEU A 3 18.76 3.10 -2.63
C LEU A 3 17.54 2.54 -1.89
N GLY A 4 16.45 3.30 -1.85
CA GLY A 4 15.19 2.83 -1.29
C GLY A 4 14.71 1.63 -2.08
N LEU A 5 14.28 0.57 -1.38
CA LEU A 5 13.69 -0.60 -2.02
C LEU A 5 12.42 -0.16 -2.77
N GLU A 6 12.38 -0.31 -4.09
CA GLU A 6 11.19 -0.01 -4.88
C GLU A 6 10.34 -1.27 -5.01
N ILE A 7 9.21 -1.31 -4.30
CA ILE A 7 8.28 -2.45 -4.41
C ILE A 7 7.41 -2.28 -5.64
N SER A 8 7.35 -3.34 -6.43
CA SER A 8 6.48 -3.47 -7.58
C SER A 8 5.43 -4.56 -7.44
N PHE A 9 4.24 -4.25 -7.95
CA PHE A 9 3.15 -5.20 -8.09
C PHE A 9 3.24 -5.84 -9.46
N VAL A 10 3.38 -7.17 -9.48
CA VAL A 10 3.34 -8.00 -10.69
C VAL A 10 2.05 -8.79 -10.68
N PHE A 11 1.25 -8.63 -11.72
CA PHE A 11 0.00 -9.36 -11.90
C PHE A 11 0.24 -10.65 -12.68
N ASP A 12 -0.55 -11.68 -12.40
CA ASP A 12 -0.51 -12.96 -13.12
C ASP A 12 -0.95 -12.84 -14.59
N LYS A 13 -1.64 -11.74 -14.93
CA LYS A 13 -1.86 -11.31 -16.31
C LYS A 13 -1.23 -9.95 -16.55
N GLU A 14 -0.75 -9.74 -17.77
CA GLU A 14 -0.08 -8.51 -18.17
C GLU A 14 -1.04 -7.31 -18.03
N GLU A 15 -0.65 -6.36 -17.19
CA GLU A 15 -1.36 -5.09 -17.02
C GLU A 15 -1.16 -4.22 -18.27
N PRO A 16 -2.24 -3.76 -18.94
CA PRO A 16 -2.11 -2.85 -20.07
C PRO A 16 -1.48 -1.53 -19.64
N LEU A 17 -0.25 -1.25 -20.11
CA LEU A 17 0.54 -0.08 -19.69
C LEU A 17 -0.22 1.24 -19.78
N TRP A 18 -1.02 1.45 -20.84
CA TRP A 18 -1.77 2.69 -21.02
C TRP A 18 -2.87 2.89 -19.96
N GLN A 19 -3.49 1.82 -19.46
CA GLN A 19 -4.48 1.89 -18.38
C GLN A 19 -3.82 2.24 -17.05
N TYR A 20 -2.65 1.66 -16.80
CA TYR A 20 -1.84 2.01 -15.64
C TYR A 20 -1.43 3.49 -15.66
N LEU A 21 -0.95 3.99 -16.80
CA LEU A 21 -0.55 5.39 -16.94
C LEU A 21 -1.74 6.34 -16.76
N ASP A 22 -2.89 6.05 -17.37
CA ASP A 22 -4.11 6.85 -17.19
C ASP A 22 -4.55 6.89 -15.72
N LEU A 23 -4.57 5.73 -15.05
CA LEU A 23 -4.94 5.64 -13.65
C LEU A 23 -3.97 6.43 -12.76
N ARG A 24 -2.67 6.23 -12.95
CA ARG A 24 -1.62 6.93 -12.19
C ARG A 24 -1.80 8.44 -12.29
N ASP A 25 -2.02 8.94 -13.50
CA ASP A 25 -2.14 10.37 -13.76
C ASP A 25 -3.43 10.95 -13.15
N ARG A 26 -4.54 10.20 -13.24
CA ARG A 26 -5.84 10.57 -12.64
C ARG A 26 -5.82 10.58 -11.11
N CYS A 27 -5.11 9.64 -10.49
CA CYS A 27 -4.99 9.54 -9.04
C CYS A 27 -3.85 10.40 -8.48
N HIS A 28 -3.08 11.10 -9.33
CA HIS A 28 -1.87 11.84 -8.95
C HIS A 28 -0.88 11.00 -8.13
N PHE A 29 -0.76 9.73 -8.50
CA PHE A 29 0.08 8.78 -7.80
C PHE A 29 1.55 9.09 -8.04
N ASP A 30 2.30 9.31 -6.96
CA ASP A 30 3.64 9.93 -6.99
C ASP A 30 4.80 8.93 -7.14
N GLY A 31 4.50 7.63 -7.21
CA GLY A 31 5.51 6.60 -7.47
C GLY A 31 5.85 5.71 -6.29
N ARG A 32 4.98 5.62 -5.27
CA ARG A 32 5.04 4.64 -4.16
C ARG A 32 6.01 4.97 -3.04
N ASP A 33 6.67 6.13 -2.99
CA ASP A 33 7.71 6.35 -1.97
C ASP A 33 7.22 6.12 -0.53
N GLY A 34 6.04 6.67 -0.18
CA GLY A 34 5.44 6.42 1.13
C GLY A 34 4.78 5.04 1.27
N LEU A 35 4.21 4.50 0.19
CA LEU A 35 3.60 3.16 0.22
C LEU A 35 4.66 2.07 0.38
N ASN A 36 5.80 2.19 -0.30
CA ASN A 36 6.94 1.31 -0.16
C ASN A 36 7.45 1.34 1.29
N LEU A 37 7.55 2.53 1.89
CA LEU A 37 7.92 2.67 3.31
C LEU A 37 6.94 1.93 4.24
N VAL A 38 5.63 2.01 3.97
CA VAL A 38 4.62 1.24 4.72
C VAL A 38 4.85 -0.26 4.54
N MET A 39 5.04 -0.73 3.31
CA MET A 39 5.13 -2.16 3.00
C MET A 39 6.44 -2.82 3.44
N THR A 40 7.58 -2.13 3.34
CA THR A 40 8.88 -2.64 3.81
C THR A 40 9.03 -2.43 5.31
N GLY A 41 8.74 -1.22 5.80
CA GLY A 41 9.23 -0.73 7.08
C GLY A 41 10.75 -0.51 7.06
N ASP A 42 11.20 0.56 7.73
CA ASP A 42 12.63 0.86 7.98
C ASP A 42 12.98 0.71 9.48
N GLY A 43 12.20 -0.10 10.21
CA GLY A 43 12.35 -0.33 11.66
C GLY A 43 13.34 -1.46 11.96
N LEU A 44 14.20 -1.25 12.98
CA LEU A 44 15.15 -2.28 13.46
C LEU A 44 14.45 -3.42 14.22
N GLU A 45 13.23 -3.20 14.71
CA GLU A 45 12.38 -4.16 15.41
C GLU A 45 10.98 -4.18 14.78
N ASP A 46 10.30 -5.34 14.77
CA ASP A 46 8.97 -5.50 14.15
C ASP A 46 7.93 -4.52 14.70
N GLU A 47 8.04 -4.16 15.98
CA GLU A 47 7.12 -3.24 16.64
C GLU A 47 7.25 -1.78 16.18
N ASP A 48 8.41 -1.41 15.64
CA ASP A 48 8.70 -0.06 15.18
C ASP A 48 8.31 0.14 13.70
N ARG A 49 8.03 -0.95 12.97
CA ARG A 49 7.66 -0.89 11.55
C ARG A 49 6.37 -0.08 11.38
N LEU A 50 6.37 0.81 10.40
CA LEU A 50 5.26 1.72 10.13
C LEU A 50 3.93 0.97 9.95
N LEU A 51 3.94 -0.15 9.21
CA LEU A 51 2.76 -1.01 9.03
C LEU A 51 2.19 -1.48 10.37
N CYS A 52 3.02 -2.01 11.26
CA CYS A 52 2.60 -2.51 12.57
C CYS A 52 2.07 -1.40 13.48
N GLN A 53 2.63 -0.19 13.40
CA GLN A 53 2.06 0.96 14.11
C GLN A 53 0.68 1.33 13.56
N ILE A 54 0.49 1.32 12.23
CA ILE A 54 -0.80 1.59 11.59
C ILE A 54 -1.83 0.52 11.99
N GLU A 55 -1.48 -0.76 11.95
CA GLU A 55 -2.33 -1.88 12.38
C GLU A 55 -2.83 -1.70 13.82
N ARG A 56 -1.91 -1.36 14.75
CA ARG A 56 -2.21 -1.13 16.16
C ARG A 56 -3.14 0.06 16.37
N VAL A 57 -2.89 1.17 15.69
CA VAL A 57 -3.68 2.40 15.84
C VAL A 57 -5.07 2.25 15.23
N LEU A 58 -5.18 1.59 14.08
CA LEU A 58 -6.41 1.42 13.33
C LEU A 58 -7.21 0.18 13.75
N GLU A 59 -6.61 -0.71 14.53
CA GLU A 59 -7.19 -1.99 14.97
C GLU A 59 -7.63 -2.87 13.79
N ILE A 60 -6.76 -3.00 12.79
CA ILE A 60 -6.98 -3.76 11.54
C ILE A 60 -5.75 -4.61 11.22
N ASP A 61 -5.97 -5.79 10.64
CA ASP A 61 -4.90 -6.65 10.11
C ASP A 61 -4.51 -6.17 8.71
N LEU A 62 -3.27 -5.71 8.55
CA LEU A 62 -2.69 -5.26 7.28
C LEU A 62 -1.51 -6.13 6.87
N LYS A 63 -1.36 -7.33 7.45
CA LYS A 63 -0.25 -8.24 7.16
C LYS A 63 -0.13 -8.55 5.67
N ILE A 64 -1.23 -8.52 4.93
CA ILE A 64 -1.27 -8.72 3.48
C ILE A 64 -0.48 -7.67 2.67
N LEU A 65 -0.18 -6.51 3.27
CA LEU A 65 0.66 -5.46 2.69
C LEU A 65 2.14 -5.60 3.12
N ASP A 66 2.45 -6.52 4.02
CA ASP A 66 3.81 -6.74 4.47
C ASP A 66 4.63 -7.44 3.38
N PHE A 67 5.54 -6.69 2.78
CA PHE A 67 6.42 -7.18 1.74
C PHE A 67 7.24 -8.39 2.18
N TRP A 68 7.74 -8.41 3.42
CA TRP A 68 8.62 -9.48 3.90
C TRP A 68 7.84 -10.78 4.15
N ASN A 69 6.55 -10.69 4.46
CA ASN A 69 5.70 -11.87 4.66
C ASN A 69 5.23 -12.49 3.34
N PHE A 70 5.15 -11.70 2.26
CA PHE A 70 4.60 -12.13 0.98
C PHE A 70 5.56 -11.89 -0.20
N TYR A 71 6.87 -11.83 0.06
CA TYR A 71 7.88 -11.59 -0.96
C TYR A 71 7.88 -12.73 -1.99
N GLU A 72 7.69 -12.38 -3.27
CA GLU A 72 7.56 -13.36 -4.36
C GLU A 72 6.43 -14.39 -4.17
N GLU A 73 5.46 -14.11 -3.29
CA GLU A 73 4.27 -14.92 -3.10
C GLU A 73 3.09 -14.34 -3.88
N TYR A 74 2.32 -15.22 -4.53
CA TYR A 74 1.08 -14.82 -5.19
C TYR A 74 -0.04 -14.66 -4.17
N ILE A 75 -0.64 -13.48 -4.16
CA ILE A 75 -1.78 -13.08 -3.35
C ILE A 75 -3.02 -13.01 -4.25
N ASP A 76 -4.14 -13.54 -3.77
CA ASP A 76 -5.43 -13.40 -4.44
C ASP A 76 -5.88 -11.93 -4.47
N LEU A 77 -6.24 -11.44 -5.66
CA LEU A 77 -6.60 -10.03 -5.87
C LEU A 77 -7.82 -9.60 -5.07
N GLU A 78 -8.84 -10.45 -4.97
CA GLU A 78 -10.06 -10.14 -4.24
C GLU A 78 -9.77 -10.07 -2.73
N VAL A 79 -8.87 -10.93 -2.22
CA VAL A 79 -8.42 -10.89 -0.83
C VAL A 79 -7.66 -9.59 -0.53
N LEU A 80 -6.68 -9.21 -1.37
CA LEU A 80 -5.94 -7.95 -1.19
C LEU A 80 -6.87 -6.74 -1.28
N LYS A 81 -7.76 -6.71 -2.28
CA LYS A 81 -8.74 -5.65 -2.46
C LYS A 81 -9.68 -5.52 -1.26
N SER A 82 -10.20 -6.63 -0.74
CA SER A 82 -11.06 -6.64 0.45
C SER A 82 -10.36 -6.00 1.65
N ASN A 83 -9.09 -6.33 1.89
CA ASN A 83 -8.29 -5.71 2.97
C ASN A 83 -8.10 -4.21 2.76
N LEU A 84 -7.78 -3.77 1.54
CA LEU A 84 -7.65 -2.34 1.23
C LEU A 84 -8.96 -1.58 1.38
N VAL A 85 -10.10 -2.18 1.00
CA VAL A 85 -11.43 -1.58 1.20
C VAL A 85 -11.75 -1.46 2.69
N GLN A 86 -11.40 -2.46 3.51
CA GLN A 86 -11.53 -2.37 4.96
C GLN A 86 -10.67 -1.24 5.52
N LEU A 87 -9.41 -1.16 5.12
CA LEU A 87 -8.48 -0.08 5.50
C LEU A 87 -9.05 1.29 5.14
N LYS A 88 -9.53 1.48 3.91
CA LYS A 88 -10.19 2.72 3.46
C LYS A 88 -11.37 3.12 4.36
N ASN A 89 -12.22 2.17 4.72
CA ASN A 89 -13.36 2.43 5.59
C ASN A 89 -12.93 2.83 7.01
N VAL A 90 -11.89 2.18 7.55
CA VAL A 90 -11.34 2.50 8.87
C VAL A 90 -10.69 3.90 8.86
N LEU A 91 -9.90 4.23 7.83
CA LEU A 91 -9.28 5.55 7.65
C LEU A 91 -10.33 6.67 7.59
N LYS A 92 -11.47 6.42 6.92
CA LYS A 92 -12.59 7.37 6.87
C LYS A 92 -13.18 7.65 8.27
N ASN A 93 -13.22 6.64 9.14
CA ASN A 93 -13.75 6.77 10.50
C ASN A 93 -12.70 7.31 11.49
N GLN A 94 -11.41 7.18 11.17
CA GLN A 94 -10.29 7.63 12.01
C GLN A 94 -9.34 8.56 11.24
N PRO A 95 -9.80 9.73 10.76
CA PRO A 95 -8.99 10.61 9.89
C PRO A 95 -7.73 11.15 10.58
N ASP A 96 -7.70 11.17 11.92
CA ASP A 96 -6.59 11.66 12.73
C ASP A 96 -5.65 10.55 13.26
N PHE A 97 -5.72 9.34 12.70
CA PHE A 97 -4.91 8.20 13.16
C PHE A 97 -3.41 8.49 13.16
N TYR A 98 -2.92 9.25 12.18
CA TYR A 98 -1.52 9.60 12.00
C TYR A 98 -0.92 10.29 13.23
N LYS A 99 -1.73 10.99 14.04
CA LYS A 99 -1.26 11.66 15.29
C LYS A 99 -0.86 10.67 16.40
N LYS A 100 -1.24 9.40 16.26
CA LYS A 100 -0.92 8.32 17.21
C LYS A 100 0.24 7.45 16.75
N ILE A 101 0.78 7.72 15.55
CA ILE A 101 1.97 7.06 15.02
C ILE A 101 3.20 7.81 15.52
N ALA A 102 4.26 7.07 15.84
CA ALA A 102 5.54 7.61 16.26
C ALA A 102 6.64 7.08 15.34
N TYR A 103 6.75 7.70 14.17
CA TYR A 103 7.69 7.29 13.10
C TYR A 103 8.54 8.46 12.59
N GLY A 104 8.10 9.70 12.82
CA GLY A 104 8.77 10.93 12.40
C GLY A 104 7.81 11.92 11.75
N HIS A 105 8.02 13.21 12.02
CA HIS A 105 7.12 14.29 11.58
C HIS A 105 6.86 14.32 10.07
N ASP A 106 7.86 14.02 9.24
CA ASP A 106 7.71 14.00 7.78
C ASP A 106 6.78 12.88 7.30
N ILE A 107 6.72 11.77 8.03
CA ILE A 107 5.84 10.63 7.72
C ILE A 107 4.45 10.86 8.31
N GLU A 108 4.37 11.36 9.55
CA GLU A 108 3.10 11.59 10.26
C GLU A 108 2.28 12.72 9.61
N ASP A 109 2.81 13.95 9.56
CA ASP A 109 2.11 15.13 9.06
C ASP A 109 2.28 15.35 7.55
N GLY A 110 3.22 14.64 6.93
CA GLY A 110 3.38 14.56 5.48
C GLY A 110 2.60 13.39 4.91
N TYR A 111 3.26 12.24 4.72
CA TYR A 111 2.70 11.13 3.95
C TYR A 111 1.39 10.56 4.52
N LEU A 112 1.34 10.18 5.80
CA LEU A 112 0.16 9.52 6.38
C LEU A 112 -1.08 10.41 6.36
N LYS A 113 -0.90 11.71 6.63
CA LYS A 113 -1.97 12.69 6.64
C LYS A 113 -2.43 13.10 5.23
N GLN A 114 -1.51 13.24 4.29
CA GLN A 114 -1.80 13.87 3.00
C GLN A 114 -1.99 12.88 1.86
N LYS A 115 -1.32 11.72 1.91
CA LYS A 115 -1.15 10.82 0.76
C LYS A 115 -1.59 9.40 0.98
N PHE A 116 -1.48 8.86 2.19
CA PHE A 116 -1.78 7.44 2.42
C PHE A 116 -3.20 7.02 1.98
N VAL A 117 -4.21 7.87 2.22
CA VAL A 117 -5.58 7.58 1.75
C VAL A 117 -5.68 7.60 0.22
N GLU A 118 -4.95 8.50 -0.46
CA GLU A 118 -4.90 8.57 -1.92
C GLU A 118 -4.26 7.30 -2.50
N ASP A 119 -3.16 6.84 -1.90
CA ASP A 119 -2.47 5.61 -2.31
C ASP A 119 -3.34 4.37 -2.10
N VAL A 120 -4.04 4.26 -0.98
CA VAL A 120 -5.01 3.17 -0.75
C VAL A 120 -6.12 3.19 -1.80
N ASN A 121 -6.63 4.37 -2.16
CA ASN A 121 -7.66 4.49 -3.21
C ASN A 121 -7.10 4.08 -4.58
N PHE A 122 -5.90 4.57 -4.93
CA PHE A 122 -5.23 4.21 -6.17
C PHE A 122 -5.02 2.69 -6.28
N LEU A 123 -4.54 2.05 -5.22
CA LEU A 123 -4.36 0.60 -5.21
C LEU A 123 -5.69 -0.13 -5.43
N ILE A 124 -6.76 0.26 -4.75
CA ILE A 124 -8.09 -0.36 -4.96
C ILE A 124 -8.52 -0.23 -6.43
N GLU A 125 -8.42 0.96 -7.01
CA GLU A 125 -8.79 1.19 -8.42
C GLU A 125 -7.90 0.40 -9.38
N ARG A 126 -6.61 0.26 -9.08
CA ARG A 126 -5.68 -0.56 -9.88
C ARG A 126 -6.05 -2.04 -9.81
N LEU A 127 -6.38 -2.57 -8.63
CA LEU A 127 -6.81 -3.96 -8.48
C LEU A 127 -8.13 -4.18 -9.24
N ASP A 128 -9.08 -3.25 -9.17
CA ASP A 128 -10.33 -3.30 -9.93
C ASP A 128 -10.10 -3.40 -11.44
N LEU A 129 -9.23 -2.55 -12.00
CA LEU A 129 -8.88 -2.61 -13.42
C LEU A 129 -8.23 -3.94 -13.80
N ASN A 130 -7.33 -4.46 -12.98
CA ASN A 130 -6.66 -5.72 -13.27
C ASN A 130 -7.62 -6.92 -13.17
N ILE A 131 -8.56 -6.92 -12.22
CA ILE A 131 -9.65 -7.91 -12.15
C ILE A 131 -10.51 -7.84 -13.41
N ILE A 132 -10.86 -6.65 -13.91
CA ILE A 132 -11.60 -6.48 -15.17
C ILE A 132 -10.83 -7.03 -16.36
N ASN A 133 -9.51 -6.87 -16.38
CA ASN A 133 -8.61 -7.45 -17.39
C ASN A 133 -8.38 -8.96 -17.20
N GLY A 134 -8.99 -9.54 -16.15
CA GLY A 134 -9.01 -10.96 -15.86
C GLY A 134 -7.82 -11.46 -15.04
N ALA A 135 -6.99 -10.58 -14.49
CA ALA A 135 -5.99 -10.99 -13.50
C ALA A 135 -6.71 -11.61 -12.29
N GLU A 136 -6.10 -12.60 -11.67
CA GLU A 136 -6.63 -13.26 -10.47
C GLU A 136 -5.69 -13.07 -9.27
N LYS A 137 -4.40 -12.84 -9.54
CA LYS A 137 -3.36 -12.77 -8.51
C LYS A 137 -2.39 -11.63 -8.74
N VAL A 138 -1.76 -11.21 -7.65
CA VAL A 138 -0.68 -10.21 -7.64
C VAL A 138 0.45 -10.66 -6.72
N MET A 139 1.65 -10.19 -7.01
CA MET A 139 2.85 -10.51 -6.27
C MET A 139 3.65 -9.24 -6.03
N PHE A 140 4.32 -9.15 -4.88
CA PHE A 140 5.30 -8.10 -4.61
C PHE A 140 6.69 -8.52 -5.08
N VAL A 141 7.39 -7.62 -5.78
CA VAL A 141 8.78 -7.81 -6.19
C VAL A 141 9.60 -6.57 -5.84
N SER A 142 10.90 -6.74 -5.61
CA SER A 142 11.84 -5.62 -5.57
C SER A 142 12.29 -5.27 -6.99
N SER A 143 12.33 -3.99 -7.31
CA SER A 143 12.88 -3.47 -8.59
C SER A 143 14.34 -3.04 -8.42
#